data_AF-A0A519NLM7-F1
#
_entry.id   AF-A0A519NLM7-F1
#
_cell.length_a   1.000
_cell.length_b   1.000
_cell.length_c   1.000
_cell.angle_alpha   90.00
_cell.angle_beta   90.00
_cell.angle_gamma   90.00
#
_symmetry.space_group_name_H-M   'P 1'
#
loop_
_entity.id
_entity.type
_entity.pdbx_description
1 polymer ?
#
loop_
_entity_poly.entity_id
_entity_poly.type
_entity_poly.pdbx_seq_one_letter_code
_entity_poly.pdbx_strand_id
1 'polypeptide(L)'
;MKMHMLGLAGILALTLALAGCGNGGEPAADPTAADAPVAATGPVLSGEGLAVGSDTIAFGSPAAAAVQAVTAAMGSEPVQRPNADCPTGATEDFAWGDKLAIVTRDGAFIGWHSSQAGPATASGVRTGDTRAKAEAAPGFEMMESQFDQPMFGVDGVYGFLNEDNQSIGVLYAGDTCIAS
;
A
#
# COMPACT_ATOMS: atom_id res chain seq x y z
N MET A 1 -65.12 -8.13 71.41
CA MET A 1 -65.79 -7.51 70.26
C MET A 1 -64.86 -7.60 69.04
N LYS A 2 -65.37 -8.13 67.92
CA LYS A 2 -64.94 -7.96 66.51
C LYS A 2 -63.50 -8.38 66.13
N MET A 3 -63.31 -9.49 65.39
CA MET A 3 -63.54 -9.78 63.96
C MET A 3 -62.34 -9.41 63.06
N HIS A 4 -61.89 -10.44 62.32
CA HIS A 4 -61.32 -10.53 60.94
C HIS A 4 -60.66 -9.26 60.32
N MET A 5 -59.65 -9.33 59.44
CA MET A 5 -59.78 -9.82 58.06
C MET A 5 -58.52 -9.43 57.23
N LEU A 6 -58.33 -10.15 56.11
CA LEU A 6 -57.33 -10.04 55.02
C LEU A 6 -57.18 -8.66 54.32
N GLY A 7 -56.05 -8.50 53.60
CA GLY A 7 -55.88 -7.66 52.39
C GLY A 7 -54.39 -7.45 52.07
N LEU A 8 -53.74 -8.07 51.08
CA LEU A 8 -53.80 -8.02 49.60
C LEU A 8 -53.25 -6.72 48.95
N ALA A 9 -52.32 -6.91 48.00
CA ALA A 9 -51.78 -5.98 46.97
C ALA A 9 -50.96 -4.78 47.51
N GLY A 10 -49.75 -4.46 47.05
CA GLY A 10 -49.18 -4.54 45.70
C GLY A 10 -49.06 -3.10 45.17
N ILE A 11 -47.89 -2.45 45.30
CA ILE A 11 -47.59 -1.17 44.64
C ILE A 11 -46.15 -1.15 44.13
N LEU A 12 -46.08 -0.92 42.83
CA LEU A 12 -44.94 -0.67 41.96
C LEU A 12 -44.61 0.83 41.96
N ALA A 13 -43.33 1.20 41.99
CA ALA A 13 -42.71 2.28 41.19
C ALA A 13 -41.39 2.73 41.84
N LEU A 14 -40.28 2.37 41.19
CA LEU A 14 -38.92 2.74 41.56
C LEU A 14 -38.62 4.16 41.07
N THR A 15 -38.09 4.96 41.98
CA THR A 15 -37.73 6.38 41.82
C THR A 15 -36.52 6.59 40.91
N LEU A 16 -36.56 7.68 40.14
CA LEU A 16 -35.49 8.15 39.27
C LEU A 16 -34.64 9.24 39.98
N ALA A 17 -33.35 9.24 39.62
CA ALA A 17 -32.34 10.31 39.72
C ALA A 17 -31.58 10.48 41.05
N LEU A 18 -30.23 10.40 40.99
CA LEU A 18 -29.37 11.58 41.07
C LEU A 18 -27.93 11.25 40.64
N ALA A 19 -27.31 12.23 39.97
CA ALA A 19 -25.94 12.24 39.48
C ALA A 19 -24.89 12.26 40.62
N GLY A 20 -23.72 11.68 40.35
CA GLY A 20 -22.52 11.82 41.18
C GLY A 20 -21.26 11.49 40.38
N CYS A 21 -20.51 12.54 39.99
CA CYS A 21 -19.17 12.44 39.44
C CYS A 21 -18.18 11.98 40.52
N GLY A 22 -17.23 11.10 40.17
CA GLY A 22 -16.06 10.88 41.03
C GLY A 22 -15.21 9.66 40.72
N ASN A 23 -14.17 9.91 39.91
CA ASN A 23 -12.82 9.32 40.02
C ASN A 23 -12.49 7.99 39.30
N GLY A 24 -11.63 8.12 38.27
CA GLY A 24 -10.44 7.27 38.13
C GLY A 24 -10.65 5.90 37.50
N GLY A 25 -10.88 5.87 36.18
CA GLY A 25 -10.59 4.72 35.34
C GLY A 25 -9.88 5.21 34.09
N GLU A 26 -8.58 4.96 34.01
CA GLU A 26 -7.77 5.15 32.80
C GLU A 26 -8.55 4.61 31.59
N PRO A 27 -8.73 5.38 30.50
CA PRO A 27 -9.22 4.80 29.26
C PRO A 27 -8.25 3.71 28.85
N ALA A 28 -8.71 2.46 28.87
CA ALA A 28 -7.98 1.37 28.23
C ALA A 28 -7.72 1.83 26.78
N ALA A 29 -6.45 1.89 26.41
CA ALA A 29 -6.04 2.18 25.05
C ALA A 29 -6.77 1.19 24.13
N ASP A 30 -7.61 1.73 23.25
CA ASP A 30 -8.21 0.99 22.16
C ASP A 30 -7.09 0.25 21.42
N PRO A 31 -7.17 -1.08 21.27
CA PRO A 31 -6.21 -1.80 20.46
C PRO A 31 -6.43 -1.37 19.01
N THR A 32 -5.51 -0.55 18.52
CA THR A 32 -5.23 -0.31 17.10
C THR A 32 -6.49 -0.18 16.24
N ALA A 33 -6.91 1.06 16.02
CA ALA A 33 -7.53 1.38 14.73
C ALA A 33 -6.53 0.93 13.66
N ALA A 34 -6.74 -0.25 13.10
CA ALA A 34 -6.05 -0.71 11.92
C ALA A 34 -6.29 0.38 10.88
N ASP A 35 -5.22 1.03 10.46
CA ASP A 35 -5.24 2.03 9.41
C ASP A 35 -6.04 1.43 8.25
N ALA A 36 -7.22 2.01 7.98
CA ALA A 36 -8.07 1.50 6.91
C ALA A 36 -7.23 1.50 5.64
N PRO A 37 -7.26 0.44 4.82
CA PRO A 37 -6.37 0.36 3.67
C PRO A 37 -6.63 1.56 2.78
N VAL A 38 -5.66 2.49 2.74
CA VAL A 38 -5.68 3.62 1.82
C VAL A 38 -5.85 3.02 0.43
N ALA A 39 -6.93 3.34 -0.29
CA ALA A 39 -7.12 2.82 -1.64
C ALA A 39 -5.89 3.17 -2.48
N ALA A 40 -5.34 2.20 -3.20
CA ALA A 40 -4.25 2.46 -4.12
C ALA A 40 -4.73 3.49 -5.16
N THR A 41 -3.99 4.59 -5.32
CA THR A 41 -4.24 5.60 -6.34
C THR A 41 -3.17 5.48 -7.41
N GLY A 42 -3.58 5.55 -8.68
CA GLY A 42 -2.68 5.43 -9.83
C GLY A 42 -2.81 4.09 -10.58
N PRO A 43 -1.83 3.77 -11.43
CA PRO A 43 -1.83 2.53 -12.22
C PRO A 43 -1.73 1.26 -11.38
N VAL A 44 -2.21 0.13 -11.89
CA VAL A 44 -1.92 -1.17 -11.30
C VAL A 44 -0.52 -1.59 -11.72
N LEU A 45 0.30 -2.00 -10.74
CA LEU A 45 1.66 -2.47 -10.92
C LEU A 45 1.66 -3.92 -11.44
N SER A 46 2.45 -4.20 -12.48
CA SER A 46 2.55 -5.52 -13.10
C SER A 46 3.98 -5.84 -13.50
N GLY A 47 4.31 -7.13 -13.52
CA GLY A 47 5.59 -7.66 -14.00
C GLY A 47 5.86 -7.42 -15.49
N GLU A 48 4.85 -7.03 -16.27
CA GLU A 48 4.95 -6.82 -17.73
C GLU A 48 4.73 -5.35 -18.15
N GLY A 49 4.52 -4.46 -17.18
CA GLY A 49 4.24 -3.04 -17.43
C GLY A 49 3.32 -2.43 -16.36
N LEU A 50 2.38 -1.61 -16.80
CA LEU A 50 1.41 -0.92 -15.95
C LEU A 50 0.00 -1.04 -16.54
N ALA A 51 -1.02 -1.11 -15.70
CA ALA A 51 -2.41 -0.97 -16.16
C ALA A 51 -3.01 0.36 -15.71
N VAL A 52 -3.63 1.09 -16.62
CA VAL A 52 -4.33 2.37 -16.36
C VAL A 52 -5.78 2.22 -16.82
N GLY A 53 -6.72 2.15 -15.88
CA GLY A 53 -8.11 1.86 -16.21
C GLY A 53 -8.25 0.47 -16.84
N SER A 54 -8.75 0.41 -18.08
CA SER A 54 -8.85 -0.83 -18.87
C SER A 54 -7.63 -1.07 -19.77
N ASP A 55 -6.72 -0.11 -19.87
CA ASP A 55 -5.60 -0.17 -20.80
C ASP A 55 -4.35 -0.76 -20.12
N THR A 56 -3.56 -1.51 -20.89
CA THR A 56 -2.26 -2.01 -20.47
C THR A 56 -1.16 -1.31 -21.25
N ILE A 57 -0.20 -0.74 -20.52
CA ILE A 57 1.02 -0.14 -21.04
C ILE A 57 2.13 -1.17 -20.82
N ALA A 58 2.37 -2.00 -21.84
CA ALA A 58 3.40 -3.03 -21.77
C ALA A 58 4.80 -2.42 -21.90
N PHE A 59 5.81 -3.10 -21.36
CA PHE A 59 7.20 -2.76 -21.68
C PHE A 59 7.45 -2.79 -23.20
N GLY A 60 8.31 -1.88 -23.66
CA GLY A 60 8.54 -1.60 -25.08
C GLY A 60 7.56 -0.59 -25.70
N SER A 61 6.50 -0.18 -25.00
CA SER A 61 5.62 0.89 -25.47
C SER A 61 6.38 2.22 -25.63
N PRO A 62 5.93 3.13 -26.52
CA PRO A 62 6.52 4.46 -26.64
C PRO A 62 6.52 5.21 -25.30
N ALA A 63 7.68 5.71 -24.89
CA ALA A 63 7.87 6.40 -23.60
C ALA A 63 6.90 7.57 -23.44
N ALA A 64 6.71 8.39 -24.48
CA ALA A 64 5.79 9.53 -24.43
C ALA A 64 4.33 9.11 -24.14
N ALA A 65 3.89 7.97 -24.68
CA ALA A 65 2.54 7.46 -24.42
C ALA A 65 2.42 6.91 -22.98
N ALA A 66 3.44 6.20 -22.50
CA ALA A 66 3.50 5.72 -21.12
C ALA A 66 3.49 6.87 -20.11
N VAL A 67 4.36 7.87 -20.31
CA VAL A 67 4.42 9.09 -19.47
C VAL A 67 3.05 9.77 -19.45
N GLN A 68 2.43 9.99 -20.61
CA GLN A 68 1.13 10.66 -20.69
C GLN A 68 0.04 9.91 -19.91
N ALA A 69 -0.06 8.59 -20.10
CA ALA A 69 -1.08 7.78 -19.44
C ALA A 69 -0.86 7.71 -17.92
N VAL A 70 0.38 7.59 -17.47
CA VAL A 70 0.70 7.58 -16.03
C VAL A 70 0.52 8.97 -15.41
N THR A 71 0.89 10.06 -16.09
CA THR A 71 0.60 11.44 -15.65
C THR A 71 -0.91 11.63 -15.43
N ALA A 72 -1.74 11.16 -16.36
CA ALA A 72 -3.20 11.24 -16.22
C ALA A 72 -3.71 10.44 -15.02
N ALA A 73 -3.14 9.26 -14.76
CA ALA A 73 -3.51 8.41 -13.61
C ALA A 73 -3.02 8.96 -12.26
N MET A 74 -1.84 9.58 -12.24
CA MET A 74 -1.20 10.12 -11.04
C MET A 74 -1.64 11.55 -10.71
N GLY A 75 -2.24 12.26 -11.67
CA GLY A 75 -2.79 13.61 -11.49
C GLY A 75 -1.75 14.71 -11.30
N SER A 76 -0.48 14.45 -11.65
CA SER A 76 0.64 15.40 -11.55
C SER A 76 1.68 15.13 -12.62
N GLU A 77 2.46 16.15 -12.98
CA GLU A 77 3.60 15.99 -13.90
C GLU A 77 4.78 15.30 -13.19
N PRO A 78 5.48 14.37 -13.86
CA PRO A 78 6.68 13.76 -13.31
C PRO A 78 7.86 14.73 -13.36
N VAL A 79 8.83 14.48 -12.50
CA VAL A 79 10.19 15.03 -12.64
C VAL A 79 11.00 14.08 -13.50
N GLN A 80 11.54 14.61 -14.61
CA GLN A 80 12.44 13.89 -15.49
C GLN A 80 13.86 13.87 -14.88
N ARG A 81 14.47 12.69 -14.77
CA ARG A 81 15.82 12.49 -14.23
C ARG A 81 16.64 11.57 -15.15
N PRO A 82 17.65 12.09 -15.85
CA PRO A 82 18.56 11.24 -16.61
C PRO A 82 19.44 10.43 -15.66
N ASN A 83 19.71 9.17 -16.02
CA ASN A 83 20.62 8.28 -15.31
C ASN A 83 21.63 7.66 -16.29
N ALA A 84 22.87 8.19 -16.27
CA ALA A 84 23.93 7.74 -17.16
C ALA A 84 24.68 6.50 -16.61
N ASP A 85 24.50 6.16 -15.34
CA ASP A 85 25.30 5.17 -14.63
C ASP A 85 24.64 3.78 -14.59
N CYS A 86 23.56 3.59 -15.34
CA CYS A 86 22.91 2.29 -15.41
C CYS A 86 23.77 1.27 -16.18
N PRO A 87 24.06 0.08 -15.60
CA PRO A 87 24.91 -0.93 -16.24
C PRO A 87 24.40 -1.43 -17.60
N THR A 88 23.08 -1.36 -17.83
CA THR A 88 22.44 -1.78 -19.08
C THR A 88 22.37 -0.66 -20.14
N GLY A 89 22.95 0.51 -19.85
CA GLY A 89 22.99 1.69 -20.71
C GLY A 89 22.17 2.85 -20.16
N ALA A 90 22.48 4.07 -20.61
CA ALA A 90 21.84 5.29 -20.09
C ALA A 90 20.31 5.22 -20.18
N THR A 91 19.65 5.59 -19.09
CA THR A 91 18.19 5.62 -18.96
C THR A 91 17.70 7.01 -18.59
N GLU A 92 16.39 7.16 -18.63
CA GLU A 92 15.71 8.34 -18.14
C GLU A 92 14.48 7.94 -17.33
N ASP A 93 14.42 8.46 -16.10
CA ASP A 93 13.33 8.23 -15.18
C ASP A 93 12.34 9.39 -15.22
N PHE A 94 11.05 9.07 -15.24
CA PHE A 94 9.96 10.03 -15.04
C PHE A 94 9.28 9.71 -13.71
N ALA A 95 9.52 10.54 -12.69
CA ALA A 95 9.17 10.25 -11.30
C ALA A 95 8.02 11.12 -10.76
N TRP A 96 6.97 10.48 -10.23
CA TRP A 96 5.87 11.10 -9.49
C TRP A 96 6.19 11.08 -7.99
N GLY A 97 7.26 11.78 -7.62
CA GLY A 97 7.92 11.58 -6.32
C GLY A 97 8.48 10.16 -6.20
N ASP A 98 8.52 9.65 -4.97
CA ASP A 98 9.03 8.29 -4.69
C ASP A 98 7.92 7.21 -4.82
N LYS A 99 6.69 7.62 -5.16
CA LYS A 99 5.54 6.71 -5.26
C LYS A 99 5.58 5.84 -6.51
N LEU A 100 6.10 6.38 -7.60
CA LEU A 100 6.28 5.68 -8.87
C LEU A 100 7.29 6.46 -9.72
N ALA A 101 8.23 5.75 -10.32
CA ALA A 101 8.97 6.21 -11.46
C ALA A 101 8.86 5.19 -12.58
N ILE A 102 8.71 5.67 -13.82
CA ILE A 102 8.89 4.83 -15.01
C ILE A 102 10.27 5.09 -15.59
N VAL A 103 10.93 4.01 -15.98
CA VAL A 103 12.27 4.00 -16.57
C VAL A 103 12.12 3.85 -18.07
N THR A 104 12.84 4.69 -18.81
CA THR A 104 12.82 4.71 -20.26
C THR A 104 14.22 4.63 -20.83
N ARG A 105 14.34 4.06 -22.03
CA ARG A 105 15.57 4.02 -22.81
C ARG A 105 15.22 4.03 -24.30
N ASP A 106 15.95 4.81 -25.08
CA ASP A 106 15.77 4.92 -26.53
C ASP A 106 14.31 5.20 -26.96
N GLY A 107 13.58 5.98 -26.16
CA GLY A 107 12.19 6.35 -26.41
C GLY A 107 11.17 5.25 -26.10
N ALA A 108 11.58 4.16 -25.44
CA ALA A 108 10.70 3.08 -24.98
C ALA A 108 10.60 3.04 -23.45
N PHE A 109 9.43 2.68 -22.93
CA PHE A 109 9.20 2.33 -21.53
C PHE A 109 9.76 0.93 -21.24
N ILE A 110 10.72 0.80 -20.33
CA ILE A 110 11.47 -0.45 -20.11
C ILE A 110 11.31 -1.04 -18.71
N GLY A 111 10.82 -0.26 -17.75
CA GLY A 111 10.70 -0.69 -16.37
C GLY A 111 10.02 0.36 -15.51
N TRP A 112 9.69 0.00 -14.27
CA TRP A 112 9.16 0.93 -13.28
C TRP A 112 9.64 0.53 -11.88
N HIS A 113 9.66 1.50 -10.96
CA HIS A 113 9.92 1.23 -9.56
C HIS A 113 9.14 2.16 -8.62
N SER A 114 8.97 1.75 -7.37
CA SER A 114 8.24 2.47 -6.32
C SER A 114 8.89 2.26 -4.97
N SER A 115 9.30 3.33 -4.28
CA SER A 115 9.97 3.30 -2.98
C SER A 115 9.15 3.95 -1.85
N GLN A 116 7.94 4.44 -2.15
CA GLN A 116 6.96 4.90 -1.17
C GLN A 116 5.56 4.44 -1.53
N ALA A 117 4.67 4.41 -0.54
CA ALA A 117 3.28 4.02 -0.73
C ALA A 117 2.60 4.84 -1.83
N GLY A 118 2.05 4.13 -2.82
CA GLY A 118 1.42 4.70 -3.99
C GLY A 118 0.56 3.66 -4.70
N PRO A 119 0.77 3.44 -6.01
CA PRO A 119 0.08 2.39 -6.74
C PRO A 119 0.44 0.99 -6.21
N ALA A 120 -0.39 0.00 -6.52
CA ALA A 120 -0.29 -1.35 -5.99
C ALA A 120 -0.42 -2.41 -7.09
N THR A 121 0.04 -3.62 -6.81
CA THR A 121 -0.19 -4.80 -7.67
C THR A 121 -1.67 -5.14 -7.77
N ALA A 122 -2.02 -6.07 -8.67
CA ALA A 122 -3.39 -6.57 -8.80
C ALA A 122 -3.90 -7.25 -7.50
N SER A 123 -3.01 -7.86 -6.71
CA SER A 123 -3.32 -8.39 -5.37
C SER A 123 -3.35 -7.33 -4.26
N GLY A 124 -3.06 -6.07 -4.59
CA GLY A 124 -3.09 -4.95 -3.66
C GLY A 124 -1.82 -4.79 -2.81
N VAL A 125 -0.71 -5.41 -3.19
CA VAL A 125 0.61 -5.23 -2.57
C VAL A 125 1.26 -3.95 -3.06
N ARG A 126 1.81 -3.14 -2.16
CA ARG A 126 2.53 -1.89 -2.46
C ARG A 126 3.67 -1.65 -1.50
N THR A 127 4.58 -0.77 -1.88
CA THR A 127 5.66 -0.31 -0.99
C THR A 127 5.10 0.27 0.32
N GLY A 128 5.75 -0.04 1.44
CA GLY A 128 5.31 0.31 2.80
C GLY A 128 4.34 -0.69 3.43
N ASP A 129 3.76 -1.63 2.67
CA ASP A 129 2.97 -2.72 3.26
C ASP A 129 3.85 -3.63 4.15
N THR A 130 3.22 -4.33 5.08
CA THR A 130 3.92 -5.32 5.90
C THR A 130 4.36 -6.52 5.05
N ARG A 131 5.47 -7.15 5.43
CA ARG A 131 5.93 -8.42 4.85
C ARG A 131 4.83 -9.48 4.88
N ALA A 132 4.11 -9.59 6.01
CA ALA A 132 3.01 -10.54 6.17
C ALA A 132 1.88 -10.33 5.14
N LYS A 133 1.61 -9.07 4.73
CA LYS A 133 0.64 -8.79 3.67
C LYS A 133 1.14 -9.28 2.30
N ALA A 134 2.43 -9.10 1.99
CA ALA A 134 3.02 -9.66 0.77
C ALA A 134 2.98 -11.19 0.77
N GLU A 135 3.34 -11.83 1.89
CA GLU A 135 3.32 -13.30 2.04
C GLU A 135 1.92 -13.91 1.84
N ALA A 136 0.86 -13.14 2.11
CA ALA A 136 -0.52 -13.57 1.89
C ALA A 136 -0.98 -13.41 0.43
N ALA A 137 -0.21 -12.72 -0.42
CA ALA A 137 -0.57 -12.47 -1.81
C ALA A 137 -0.26 -13.68 -2.71
N PRO A 138 -1.03 -13.89 -3.79
CA PRO A 138 -0.74 -14.94 -4.76
C PRO A 138 0.66 -14.80 -5.39
N GLY A 139 1.32 -15.95 -5.58
CA GLY A 139 2.63 -15.97 -6.21
C GLY A 139 3.75 -15.35 -5.39
N PHE A 140 3.55 -15.09 -4.10
CA PHE A 140 4.63 -14.65 -3.22
C PHE A 140 5.71 -15.73 -3.08
N GLU A 141 6.96 -15.34 -3.28
CA GLU A 141 8.12 -16.17 -3.00
C GLU A 141 9.32 -15.35 -2.52
N MET A 142 10.04 -15.86 -1.51
CA MET A 142 11.35 -15.31 -1.16
C MET A 142 12.39 -15.78 -2.17
N MET A 143 13.29 -14.88 -2.55
CA MET A 143 14.31 -15.13 -3.55
C MET A 143 15.71 -14.95 -2.97
N GLU A 144 16.68 -15.66 -3.53
CA GLU A 144 18.09 -15.43 -3.24
C GLU A 144 18.47 -14.03 -3.73
N SER A 145 18.93 -13.19 -2.80
CA SER A 145 19.38 -11.83 -3.11
C SER A 145 20.89 -11.79 -3.28
N GLN A 146 21.36 -11.07 -4.30
CA GLN A 146 22.78 -10.71 -4.43
C GLN A 146 23.10 -9.40 -3.67
N PHE A 147 22.10 -8.82 -3.02
CA PHE A 147 22.18 -7.59 -2.24
C PHE A 147 22.02 -7.92 -0.75
N ASP A 148 22.40 -6.98 0.12
CA ASP A 148 22.28 -7.15 1.57
C ASP A 148 20.82 -7.14 2.07
N GLN A 149 19.86 -6.77 1.21
CA GLN A 149 18.43 -6.78 1.51
C GLN A 149 17.74 -8.06 1.02
N PRO A 150 16.78 -8.61 1.79
CA PRO A 150 15.96 -9.75 1.34
C PRO A 150 15.11 -9.39 0.12
N MET A 151 15.17 -10.23 -0.92
CA MET A 151 14.40 -10.08 -2.15
C MET A 151 13.19 -11.02 -2.15
N PHE A 152 12.10 -10.60 -2.78
CA PHE A 152 10.93 -11.42 -3.03
C PHE A 152 10.30 -11.14 -4.40
N GLY A 153 9.48 -12.07 -4.87
CA GLY A 153 8.57 -11.92 -6.00
C GLY A 153 7.12 -12.00 -5.54
N VAL A 154 6.20 -11.31 -6.24
CA VAL A 154 4.75 -11.40 -6.07
C VAL A 154 4.06 -10.94 -7.36
N ASP A 155 3.13 -11.73 -7.91
CA ASP A 155 2.42 -11.39 -9.17
C ASP A 155 3.35 -10.96 -10.35
N GLY A 156 4.55 -11.56 -10.44
CA GLY A 156 5.56 -11.20 -11.45
C GLY A 156 6.26 -9.85 -11.21
N VAL A 157 5.96 -9.17 -10.10
CA VAL A 157 6.65 -7.99 -9.59
C VAL A 157 7.73 -8.45 -8.60
N TYR A 158 8.88 -7.76 -8.59
CA TYR A 158 9.96 -8.01 -7.66
C TYR A 158 10.02 -6.91 -6.60
N GLY A 159 10.60 -7.21 -5.45
CA GLY A 159 10.78 -6.23 -4.40
C GLY A 159 11.87 -6.59 -3.41
N PHE A 160 12.27 -5.58 -2.63
CA PHE A 160 13.13 -5.76 -1.47
C PHE A 160 12.40 -5.35 -0.19
N LEU A 161 12.70 -6.06 0.88
CA LEU A 161 12.25 -5.71 2.22
C LEU A 161 13.20 -4.67 2.83
N ASN A 162 12.67 -3.83 3.72
CA ASN A 162 13.47 -2.93 4.54
C ASN A 162 14.41 -3.73 5.46
N GLU A 163 15.43 -3.07 6.02
CA GLU A 163 16.47 -3.70 6.86
C GLU A 163 15.90 -4.49 8.05
N ASP A 164 14.77 -4.06 8.60
CA ASP A 164 14.06 -4.73 9.70
C ASP A 164 13.30 -6.00 9.26
N ASN A 165 13.23 -6.24 7.96
CA ASN A 165 12.54 -7.37 7.34
C ASN A 165 11.03 -7.42 7.67
N GLN A 166 10.44 -6.28 8.07
CA GLN A 166 9.03 -6.19 8.48
C GLN A 166 8.13 -5.58 7.41
N SER A 167 8.70 -4.82 6.47
CA SER A 167 7.95 -4.06 5.48
C SER A 167 8.63 -4.01 4.13
N ILE A 168 7.85 -3.75 3.09
CA ILE A 168 8.32 -3.63 1.71
C ILE A 168 8.98 -2.26 1.54
N GLY A 169 10.26 -2.25 1.15
CA GLY A 169 11.03 -1.03 0.92
C GLY A 169 10.97 -0.52 -0.52
N VAL A 170 10.92 -1.44 -1.50
CA VAL A 170 10.78 -1.09 -2.91
C VAL A 170 10.06 -2.21 -3.68
N LEU A 171 9.30 -1.81 -4.68
CA LEU A 171 8.74 -2.70 -5.71
C LEU A 171 9.23 -2.25 -7.08
N TYR A 172 9.47 -3.20 -7.98
CA TYR A 172 9.92 -2.92 -9.33
C TYR A 172 9.62 -4.06 -10.32
N ALA A 173 9.61 -3.72 -11.60
CA ALA A 173 9.62 -4.68 -12.69
C ALA A 173 10.28 -4.08 -13.95
N GLY A 174 10.73 -4.96 -14.85
CA GLY A 174 11.44 -4.59 -16.06
C GLY A 174 12.92 -4.27 -15.81
N ASP A 175 13.55 -3.60 -16.78
CA ASP A 175 14.94 -3.16 -16.68
C ASP A 175 14.98 -1.84 -15.90
N THR A 176 15.46 -1.90 -14.66
CA THR A 176 15.51 -0.77 -13.73
C THR A 176 16.89 -0.63 -13.12
N CYS A 177 17.25 0.61 -12.79
CA CYS A 177 18.57 0.99 -12.32
C CYS A 177 18.45 1.58 -10.90
N ILE A 178 17.80 0.84 -10.02
CA ILE A 178 17.51 1.27 -8.66
C ILE A 178 18.81 1.14 -7.86
N ALA A 179 19.27 2.25 -7.29
CA ALA A 179 20.29 2.17 -6.25
C ALA A 179 19.64 1.55 -5.01
N SER A 180 20.03 0.30 -4.71
CA SER A 180 19.76 -0.37 -3.45
C SER A 180 20.62 0.20 -2.33
#